data_AF-A0A7D9LNQ2-F1
#
_entry.id   AF-A0A7D9LNQ2-F1
#
_cell.length_a   1.000
_cell.length_b   1.000
_cell.length_c   1.000
_cell.angle_alpha   90.00
_cell.angle_beta   90.00
_cell.angle_gamma   90.00
#
_symmetry.space_group_name_H-M   'P 1'
#
loop_
_entity.id
_entity.type
_entity.pdbx_description
1 polymer ?
#
loop_
_entity_poly.entity_id
_entity_poly.type
_entity_poly.pdbx_seq_one_letter_code
_entity_poly.pdbx_strand_id
1 'polypeptide(L)'
;MAENQEHDVTIIKERICTILEELKRQLTSDNLRQYVLDYISTRLERVHNILTLSSQLFNVEGREQIEYFIDYGFKAGEIATLLGVSVATVRRRLQDFELSTSVCRTPLSDEQLDEVVKDIKRNFVQSGYRMVLGLLRSRGFRIQEIRVMESLRRVDVEGVIMRSLQLKTINRREYKVYGPNALLHIDTNHKLIRWRLVIHGSIDGFSRAITHLNCHDNNRADTACADFRGAVHQFGLPSRVRTDQGVENVDIARYVLDHPERGVNRGSHITGRSVHNQRIERL
;
A
#
# COMPACT_ATOMS: atom_id res chain seq x y z
N MET A 1 8.65 20.45 -24.74
CA MET A 1 7.99 20.26 -23.43
C MET A 1 7.79 18.78 -23.06
N ALA A 2 7.64 17.84 -24.00
CA ALA A 2 7.56 16.41 -23.70
C ALA A 2 8.92 15.78 -23.29
N GLU A 3 10.03 16.24 -23.88
CA GLU A 3 11.38 15.69 -23.61
C GLU A 3 11.86 15.88 -22.16
N ASN A 4 11.48 16.99 -21.49
CA ASN A 4 11.85 17.22 -20.09
C ASN A 4 11.10 16.30 -19.11
N GLN A 5 9.88 15.89 -19.41
CA GLN A 5 9.12 14.95 -18.57
C GLN A 5 9.65 13.52 -18.65
N GLU A 6 10.18 13.12 -19.82
CA GLU A 6 10.73 11.78 -20.04
C GLU A 6 12.08 11.60 -19.32
N HIS A 7 12.88 12.68 -19.27
CA HIS A 7 14.14 12.74 -18.52
C HIS A 7 13.92 12.61 -17.01
N ASP A 8 12.95 13.35 -16.45
CA ASP A 8 12.61 13.30 -15.01
C ASP A 8 12.10 11.90 -14.57
N VAL A 9 11.28 11.25 -15.39
CA VAL A 9 10.78 9.89 -15.10
C VAL A 9 11.91 8.86 -15.12
N THR A 10 12.89 9.02 -16.00
CA THR A 10 14.05 8.13 -16.10
C THR A 10 14.94 8.24 -14.87
N ILE A 11 15.23 9.46 -14.42
CA ILE A 11 15.98 9.74 -13.19
C ILE A 11 15.25 9.16 -11.96
N ILE A 12 13.93 9.30 -11.89
CA ILE A 12 13.13 8.73 -10.79
C ILE A 12 13.20 7.19 -10.79
N LYS A 13 13.10 6.55 -11.96
CA LYS A 13 13.22 5.09 -12.08
C LYS A 13 14.58 4.57 -11.60
N GLU A 14 15.68 5.22 -12.01
CA GLU A 14 17.04 4.84 -11.59
C GLU A 14 17.24 4.96 -10.07
N ARG A 15 16.73 6.06 -9.47
CA ARG A 15 16.78 6.25 -8.01
C ARG A 15 15.98 5.18 -7.27
N ILE A 16 14.81 4.80 -7.78
CA ILE A 16 14.00 3.73 -7.18
C ILE A 16 14.72 2.37 -7.32
N CYS A 17 15.32 2.04 -8.46
CA CYS A 17 16.09 0.81 -8.63
C CYS A 17 17.23 0.71 -7.62
N THR A 18 17.96 1.82 -7.40
CA THR A 18 19.05 1.90 -6.42
C THR A 18 18.55 1.66 -4.99
N ILE A 19 17.44 2.29 -4.60
CA ILE A 19 16.81 2.10 -3.29
C ILE A 19 16.37 0.64 -3.09
N LEU A 20 15.85 -0.01 -4.14
CA LEU A 20 15.42 -1.40 -4.06
C LEU A 20 16.59 -2.37 -3.88
N GLU A 21 17.74 -2.13 -4.51
CA GLU A 21 18.95 -2.93 -4.28
C GLU A 21 19.46 -2.81 -2.85
N GLU A 22 19.47 -1.60 -2.32
CA GLU A 22 19.91 -1.34 -0.95
C GLU A 22 18.99 -2.01 0.08
N LEU A 23 17.68 -1.97 -0.16
CA LEU A 23 16.70 -2.69 0.65
C LEU A 23 16.90 -4.22 0.61
N LYS A 24 17.23 -4.79 -0.56
CA LYS A 24 17.55 -6.23 -0.66
C LYS A 24 18.75 -6.61 0.19
N ARG A 25 19.83 -5.82 0.15
CA ARG A 25 21.05 -6.06 0.95
C ARG A 25 20.76 -6.01 2.46
N GLN A 26 19.96 -5.03 2.89
CA GLN A 26 19.59 -4.87 4.30
C GLN A 26 18.70 -6.03 4.81
N LEU A 27 17.81 -6.54 3.95
CA LEU A 27 16.98 -7.71 4.32
C LEU A 27 17.82 -8.98 4.49
N THR A 28 18.93 -9.13 3.78
CA THR A 28 19.80 -10.31 3.93
C THR A 28 20.57 -10.30 5.27
N SER A 29 20.71 -9.14 5.91
CA SER A 29 21.44 -8.98 7.19
C SER A 29 20.56 -9.06 8.45
N ASP A 30 19.25 -9.00 8.31
CA ASP A 30 18.32 -8.97 9.45
C ASP A 30 17.88 -10.39 9.87
N ASN A 31 17.77 -10.63 11.19
CA ASN A 31 17.24 -11.87 11.80
C ASN A 31 15.72 -12.04 11.62
N LEU A 32 15.22 -11.90 10.39
CA LEU A 32 13.85 -12.20 10.01
C LEU A 32 13.71 -13.70 9.73
N ARG A 33 12.53 -14.27 10.02
CA ARG A 33 12.25 -15.67 9.67
C ARG A 33 12.42 -15.84 8.16
N GLN A 34 13.12 -16.89 7.74
CA GLN A 34 13.51 -17.13 6.34
C GLN A 34 12.36 -16.96 5.33
N TYR A 35 11.15 -17.46 5.66
CA TYR A 35 9.99 -17.32 4.77
C TYR A 35 9.53 -15.87 4.54
N VAL A 36 9.77 -14.97 5.51
CA VAL A 36 9.46 -13.54 5.38
C VAL A 36 10.51 -12.88 4.49
N LEU A 37 11.79 -13.26 4.64
CA LEU A 37 12.88 -12.78 3.80
C LEU A 37 12.68 -13.21 2.35
N ASP A 38 12.37 -14.48 2.10
CA ASP A 38 12.10 -14.99 0.75
C ASP A 38 10.93 -14.24 0.09
N TYR A 39 9.85 -14.01 0.85
CA TYR A 39 8.68 -13.28 0.35
C TYR A 39 9.00 -11.82 -0.02
N ILE A 40 9.73 -11.11 0.85
CA ILE A 40 10.07 -9.70 0.61
C ILE A 40 11.11 -9.59 -0.50
N SER A 41 12.15 -10.44 -0.52
CA SER A 41 13.19 -10.45 -1.57
C SER A 41 12.58 -10.67 -2.95
N THR A 42 11.74 -11.70 -3.09
CA THR A 42 11.03 -12.00 -4.35
C THR A 42 10.22 -10.79 -4.84
N ARG A 43 9.59 -10.06 -3.91
CA ARG A 43 8.75 -8.91 -4.24
C ARG A 43 9.56 -7.66 -4.60
N LEU A 44 10.71 -7.44 -3.95
CA LEU A 44 11.64 -6.37 -4.31
C LEU A 44 12.35 -6.66 -5.63
N GLU A 45 12.75 -7.91 -5.88
CA GLU A 45 13.28 -8.37 -7.16
C GLU A 45 12.30 -8.10 -8.29
N ARG A 46 11.02 -8.44 -8.07
CA ARG A 46 9.97 -8.14 -9.04
C ARG A 46 9.92 -6.65 -9.41
N VAL A 47 9.86 -5.76 -8.42
CA VAL A 47 9.74 -4.31 -8.67
C VAL A 47 10.99 -3.78 -9.36
N HIS A 48 12.18 -4.19 -8.89
CA HIS A 48 13.46 -3.76 -9.45
C HIS A 48 13.60 -4.17 -10.92
N ASN A 49 13.28 -5.42 -11.25
CA ASN A 49 13.37 -5.91 -12.62
C ASN A 49 12.34 -5.25 -13.55
N ILE A 50 11.10 -5.00 -13.09
CA ILE A 50 10.10 -4.27 -13.88
C ILE A 50 10.62 -2.87 -14.19
N LEU A 51 11.17 -2.18 -13.21
CA LEU A 51 11.69 -0.82 -13.37
C LEU A 51 12.90 -0.79 -14.32
N THR A 52 13.85 -1.71 -14.15
CA THR A 52 15.07 -1.84 -14.97
C THR A 52 14.75 -2.19 -16.42
N LEU A 53 13.77 -3.07 -16.66
CA LEU A 53 13.34 -3.39 -18.02
C LEU A 53 12.52 -2.24 -18.64
N SER A 54 11.84 -1.44 -17.82
CA SER A 54 11.08 -0.26 -18.27
C SER A 54 11.91 1.01 -18.44
N SER A 55 13.19 1.03 -18.02
CA SER A 55 14.11 2.14 -18.25
C SER A 55 14.80 2.05 -19.61
N GLN A 56 14.74 0.89 -20.27
CA GLN A 56 15.16 0.68 -21.66
C GLN A 56 14.10 1.21 -22.64
N LEU A 57 13.79 2.50 -22.55
CA LEU A 57 12.81 3.16 -23.42
C LEU A 57 13.24 3.01 -24.89
N PHE A 58 12.26 2.70 -25.76
CA PHE A 58 12.45 2.50 -27.20
C PHE A 58 13.31 1.31 -27.62
N ASN A 59 13.82 0.52 -26.67
CA ASN A 59 14.63 -0.65 -26.96
C ASN A 59 13.87 -1.94 -26.58
N VAL A 60 13.61 -2.78 -27.58
CA VAL A 60 12.99 -4.11 -27.43
C VAL A 60 13.93 -5.13 -28.07
N GLU A 61 15.07 -5.34 -27.42
CA GLU A 61 16.19 -6.11 -27.97
C GLU A 61 16.15 -7.61 -27.58
N GLY A 62 15.57 -7.97 -26.43
CA GLY A 62 15.61 -9.35 -25.93
C GLY A 62 14.24 -10.04 -25.86
N ARG A 63 14.16 -11.28 -26.36
CA ARG A 63 13.05 -12.22 -26.08
C ARG A 63 12.75 -12.28 -24.57
N GLU A 64 13.80 -12.34 -23.75
CA GLU A 64 13.74 -12.42 -22.28
C GLU A 64 13.00 -11.23 -21.65
N GLN A 65 13.12 -10.02 -22.21
CA GLN A 65 12.46 -8.82 -21.68
C GLN A 65 10.94 -8.91 -21.86
N ILE A 66 10.47 -9.30 -23.05
CA ILE A 66 9.03 -9.48 -23.31
C ILE A 66 8.49 -10.69 -22.54
N GLU A 67 9.25 -11.78 -22.51
CA GLU A 67 8.91 -12.98 -21.75
C GLU A 67 8.74 -12.66 -20.26
N TYR A 68 9.64 -11.86 -19.68
CA TYR A 68 9.52 -11.37 -18.31
C TYR A 68 8.20 -10.60 -18.11
N PHE A 69 7.85 -9.63 -18.95
CA PHE A 69 6.58 -8.91 -18.76
C PHE A 69 5.34 -9.78 -18.90
N ILE A 70 5.31 -10.71 -19.87
CA ILE A 70 4.23 -11.70 -20.00
C ILE A 70 4.13 -12.54 -18.72
N ASP A 71 5.29 -12.91 -18.18
CA ASP A 71 5.40 -13.75 -17.01
C ASP A 71 4.77 -13.12 -15.77
N TYR A 72 4.90 -11.80 -15.64
CA TYR A 72 4.25 -11.05 -14.58
C TYR A 72 2.80 -10.65 -14.89
N GLY A 73 2.26 -11.10 -16.02
CA GLY A 73 0.85 -10.97 -16.39
C GLY A 73 0.48 -9.64 -17.03
N PHE A 74 1.44 -8.87 -17.53
CA PHE A 74 1.18 -7.63 -18.25
C PHE A 74 0.60 -7.92 -19.64
N LYS A 75 -0.44 -7.17 -20.02
CA LYS A 75 -1.03 -7.22 -21.36
C LYS A 75 -0.16 -6.43 -22.35
N ALA A 76 -0.27 -6.75 -23.64
CA ALA A 76 0.50 -6.06 -24.69
C ALA A 76 0.40 -4.53 -24.65
N GLY A 77 -0.77 -3.99 -24.26
CA GLY A 77 -0.96 -2.54 -24.10
C GLY A 77 -0.17 -1.96 -22.93
N GLU A 78 -0.09 -2.68 -21.81
CA GLU A 78 0.65 -2.25 -20.62
C GLU A 78 2.17 -2.34 -20.86
N ILE A 79 2.61 -3.39 -21.55
CA ILE A 79 4.01 -3.57 -21.99
C ILE A 79 4.43 -2.41 -22.90
N ALA A 80 3.57 -2.02 -23.84
CA ALA A 80 3.82 -0.92 -24.76
C ALA A 80 4.03 0.41 -24.01
N THR A 81 3.17 0.70 -23.03
CA THR A 81 3.31 1.87 -22.16
C THR A 81 4.58 1.83 -21.31
N LEU A 82 4.94 0.67 -20.76
CA LEU A 82 6.14 0.51 -19.91
C LEU A 82 7.45 0.69 -20.71
N LEU A 83 7.47 0.26 -21.97
CA LEU A 83 8.64 0.33 -22.85
C LEU A 83 8.69 1.58 -23.72
N GLY A 84 7.66 2.43 -23.70
CA GLY A 84 7.58 3.62 -24.55
C GLY A 84 7.44 3.30 -26.04
N VAL A 85 6.94 2.11 -26.40
CA VAL A 85 6.80 1.67 -27.79
C VAL A 85 5.35 1.55 -28.22
N SER A 86 5.09 1.48 -29.53
CA SER A 86 3.74 1.24 -30.03
C SER A 86 3.26 -0.19 -29.69
N VAL A 87 1.96 -0.34 -29.41
CA VAL A 87 1.34 -1.67 -29.20
C VAL A 87 1.57 -2.59 -30.39
N ALA A 88 1.64 -2.04 -31.62
CA ALA A 88 1.98 -2.77 -32.82
C ALA A 88 3.39 -3.38 -32.75
N THR A 89 4.36 -2.68 -32.18
CA THR A 89 5.73 -3.19 -31.97
C THR A 89 5.77 -4.34 -30.99
N VAL A 90 5.03 -4.25 -29.88
CA VAL A 90 4.92 -5.36 -28.92
C VAL A 90 4.25 -6.57 -29.57
N ARG A 91 3.15 -6.38 -30.32
CA ARG A 91 2.45 -7.47 -31.03
C ARG A 91 3.33 -8.14 -32.08
N ARG A 92 4.12 -7.37 -32.83
CA ARG A 92 5.08 -7.90 -33.81
C ARG A 92 6.13 -8.75 -33.12
N ARG A 93 6.76 -8.25 -32.04
CA ARG A 93 7.77 -9.00 -31.29
C ARG A 93 7.22 -10.25 -30.60
N LEU A 94 5.97 -10.20 -30.14
CA LEU A 94 5.25 -11.39 -29.64
C LEU A 94 5.13 -12.47 -30.73
N GLN A 95 4.83 -12.08 -31.97
CA GLN A 95 4.81 -13.01 -33.10
C GLN A 95 6.22 -13.50 -33.47
N ASP A 96 7.19 -12.60 -33.55
CA ASP A 96 8.59 -12.92 -33.89
C ASP A 96 9.22 -13.92 -32.90
N PHE A 97 8.83 -13.84 -31.63
CA PHE A 97 9.32 -14.73 -30.56
C PHE A 97 8.39 -15.91 -30.26
N GLU A 98 7.31 -16.08 -31.01
CA GLU A 98 6.26 -17.09 -30.76
C GLU A 98 5.69 -17.04 -29.32
N LEU A 99 5.69 -15.85 -28.71
CA LEU A 99 5.21 -15.60 -27.36
C LEU A 99 3.74 -15.17 -27.39
N SER A 100 2.92 -15.75 -26.51
CA SER A 100 1.52 -15.37 -26.36
C SER A 100 1.28 -14.59 -25.07
N THR A 101 0.62 -13.43 -25.19
CA THR A 101 0.09 -12.68 -24.02
C THR A 101 -1.08 -13.37 -23.34
N SER A 102 -1.65 -14.39 -23.98
CA SER A 102 -2.41 -15.39 -23.25
C SER A 102 -1.40 -16.22 -22.46
N VAL A 103 -0.95 -15.63 -21.35
CA VAL A 103 -0.13 -16.19 -20.27
C VAL A 103 -0.17 -17.70 -20.33
N CYS A 104 0.99 -18.36 -20.50
CA CYS A 104 1.13 -19.79 -20.32
C CYS A 104 0.63 -20.16 -18.92
N ARG A 105 -0.67 -20.38 -18.82
CA ARG A 105 -1.33 -20.90 -17.64
C ARG A 105 -0.86 -22.32 -17.54
N THR A 106 -0.36 -22.69 -16.36
CA THR A 106 0.02 -24.08 -16.14
C THR A 106 -1.20 -24.95 -16.47
N PRO A 107 -1.09 -25.91 -17.40
CA PRO A 107 -2.18 -26.82 -17.73
C PRO A 107 -2.33 -27.82 -16.59
N LEU A 108 -2.89 -27.34 -15.48
CA LEU A 108 -3.29 -28.15 -14.33
C LEU A 108 -4.77 -28.50 -14.49
N SER A 109 -5.11 -29.77 -14.29
CA SER A 109 -6.52 -30.16 -14.12
C SER A 109 -7.09 -29.57 -12.82
N ASP A 110 -8.41 -29.54 -12.69
CA ASP A 110 -9.04 -29.06 -11.45
C ASP A 110 -8.71 -29.98 -10.27
N GLU A 111 -8.58 -31.29 -10.48
CA GLU A 111 -8.21 -32.27 -9.47
C GLU A 111 -6.77 -32.07 -8.98
N GLN A 112 -5.83 -31.84 -9.92
CA GLN A 112 -4.44 -31.55 -9.57
C GLN A 112 -4.32 -30.23 -8.82
N LEU A 113 -5.08 -29.21 -9.24
CA LEU A 113 -5.14 -27.94 -8.54
C LEU A 113 -5.67 -28.12 -7.11
N ASP A 114 -6.73 -28.92 -6.94
CA ASP A 114 -7.33 -29.20 -5.63
C ASP A 114 -6.35 -29.89 -4.69
N GLU A 115 -5.53 -30.83 -5.16
CA GLU A 115 -4.48 -31.46 -4.34
C GLU A 115 -3.40 -30.47 -3.89
N VAL A 116 -2.95 -29.58 -4.79
CA VAL A 116 -1.98 -28.53 -4.42
C VAL A 116 -2.60 -27.54 -3.43
N VAL A 117 -3.87 -27.17 -3.61
CA VAL A 117 -4.60 -26.29 -2.69
C VAL A 117 -4.83 -26.97 -1.34
N LYS A 118 -5.14 -28.27 -1.30
CA LYS A 118 -5.23 -29.06 -0.05
C LYS A 118 -3.91 -29.03 0.72
N ASP A 119 -2.79 -29.25 0.04
CA ASP A 119 -1.46 -29.16 0.64
C ASP A 119 -1.17 -27.77 1.23
N ILE A 120 -1.50 -26.70 0.49
CA ILE A 120 -1.39 -25.34 0.99
C ILE A 120 -2.26 -25.14 2.25
N LYS A 121 -3.51 -25.61 2.21
CA LYS A 121 -4.47 -25.47 3.32
C LYS A 121 -4.06 -26.22 4.57
N ARG A 122 -3.35 -27.35 4.46
CA ARG A 122 -2.78 -28.07 5.62
C ARG A 122 -1.80 -27.20 6.40
N ASN A 123 -0.96 -26.44 5.68
CA ASN A 123 0.01 -25.53 6.28
C ASN A 123 -0.60 -24.18 6.67
N PHE A 124 -1.67 -23.74 5.98
CA PHE A 124 -2.29 -22.43 6.14
C PHE A 124 -3.83 -22.54 6.22
N VAL A 125 -4.33 -23.08 7.34
CA VAL A 125 -5.76 -23.42 7.53
C VAL A 125 -6.70 -22.22 7.37
N GLN A 126 -6.26 -20.99 7.67
CA GLN A 126 -7.10 -19.78 7.54
C GLN A 126 -6.85 -18.98 6.25
N SER A 127 -6.02 -19.47 5.32
CA SER A 127 -5.69 -18.73 4.11
C SER A 127 -6.89 -18.58 3.18
N GLY A 128 -7.18 -17.35 2.75
CA GLY A 128 -8.13 -17.06 1.67
C GLY A 128 -7.48 -17.13 0.28
N TYR A 129 -8.29 -16.94 -0.76
CA TYR A 129 -7.88 -17.15 -2.15
C TYR A 129 -6.67 -16.30 -2.58
N ARG A 130 -6.51 -15.07 -2.06
CA ARG A 130 -5.37 -14.20 -2.39
C ARG A 130 -4.04 -14.76 -1.89
N MET A 131 -4.04 -15.37 -0.70
CA MET A 131 -2.84 -15.99 -0.13
C MET A 131 -2.52 -17.30 -0.85
N VAL A 132 -3.53 -18.12 -1.13
CA VAL A 132 -3.38 -19.36 -1.92
C VAL A 132 -2.85 -19.05 -3.32
N LEU A 133 -3.39 -18.02 -3.99
CA LEU A 133 -2.90 -17.56 -5.30
C LEU A 133 -1.42 -17.12 -5.23
N GLY A 134 -1.02 -16.43 -4.15
CA GLY A 134 0.37 -16.05 -3.92
C GLY A 134 1.30 -17.25 -3.74
N LEU A 135 0.86 -18.25 -2.97
CA LEU A 135 1.61 -19.48 -2.74
C LEU A 135 1.72 -20.34 -4.00
N LEU A 136 0.64 -20.46 -4.77
CA LEU A 136 0.66 -21.11 -6.08
C LEU A 136 1.69 -20.44 -7.01
N ARG A 137 1.70 -19.10 -7.06
CA ARG A 137 2.70 -18.35 -7.83
C ARG A 137 4.13 -18.59 -7.34
N SER A 138 4.35 -18.64 -6.02
CA SER A 138 5.68 -18.94 -5.46
C SER A 138 6.16 -20.35 -5.79
N ARG A 139 5.23 -21.29 -6.02
CA ARG A 139 5.50 -22.66 -6.48
C ARG A 139 5.57 -22.78 -8.01
N GLY A 140 5.55 -21.66 -8.74
CA GLY A 140 5.61 -21.65 -10.21
C GLY A 140 4.27 -21.89 -10.92
N PHE A 141 3.17 -22.05 -10.19
CA PHE A 141 1.84 -22.27 -10.79
C PHE A 141 1.15 -20.94 -11.13
N ARG A 142 0.79 -20.78 -12.40
CA ARG A 142 0.02 -19.61 -12.88
C ARG A 142 -1.39 -20.03 -13.26
N ILE A 143 -2.29 -19.89 -12.29
CA ILE A 143 -3.69 -20.31 -12.39
C ILE A 143 -4.61 -19.08 -12.35
N GLN A 144 -5.75 -19.19 -13.02
CA GLN A 144 -6.77 -18.15 -13.01
C GLN A 144 -7.35 -17.98 -11.61
N GLU A 145 -7.58 -16.74 -11.18
CA GLU A 145 -8.16 -16.45 -9.86
C GLU A 145 -9.49 -17.18 -9.65
N ILE A 146 -10.34 -17.21 -10.67
CA ILE A 146 -11.62 -17.93 -10.63
C ILE A 146 -11.42 -19.43 -10.36
N ARG A 147 -10.44 -20.09 -11.00
CA ARG A 147 -10.14 -21.51 -10.77
C ARG A 147 -9.64 -21.79 -9.36
N VAL A 148 -8.83 -20.89 -8.80
CA VAL A 148 -8.39 -20.98 -7.40
C VAL A 148 -9.56 -20.79 -6.45
N MET A 149 -10.50 -19.88 -6.76
CA MET A 149 -11.71 -19.68 -5.97
C MET A 149 -12.63 -20.91 -6.01
N GLU A 150 -12.85 -21.50 -7.19
CA GLU A 150 -13.64 -22.74 -7.32
C GLU A 150 -12.94 -23.92 -6.61
N SER A 151 -11.63 -24.04 -6.74
CA SER A 151 -10.84 -25.04 -6.00
C SER A 151 -11.01 -24.89 -4.49
N LEU A 152 -10.94 -23.66 -3.97
CA LEU A 152 -11.20 -23.41 -2.54
C LEU A 152 -12.64 -23.71 -2.12
N ARG A 153 -13.63 -23.53 -3.00
CA ARG A 153 -15.01 -23.94 -2.70
C ARG A 153 -15.15 -25.46 -2.65
N ARG A 154 -14.34 -26.22 -3.39
CA ARG A 154 -14.33 -27.69 -3.34
C ARG A 154 -13.52 -28.23 -2.15
N VAL A 155 -12.39 -27.59 -1.84
CA VAL A 155 -11.40 -28.06 -0.85
C VAL A 155 -11.69 -27.54 0.58
N ASP A 156 -12.18 -26.31 0.70
CA ASP A 156 -12.32 -25.58 1.97
C ASP A 156 -13.69 -24.88 2.05
N VAL A 157 -14.76 -25.67 1.90
CA VAL A 157 -16.15 -25.17 1.99
C VAL A 157 -16.37 -24.41 3.29
N GLU A 158 -15.95 -24.99 4.42
CA GLU A 158 -16.12 -24.41 5.75
C GLU A 158 -15.35 -23.10 5.89
N GLY A 159 -14.06 -23.04 5.50
CA GLY A 159 -13.28 -21.82 5.57
C GLY A 159 -13.80 -20.72 4.63
N VAL A 160 -14.37 -21.08 3.47
CA VAL A 160 -15.04 -20.13 2.58
C VAL A 160 -16.31 -19.57 3.22
N ILE A 161 -17.17 -20.43 3.77
CA ILE A 161 -18.42 -20.02 4.44
C ILE A 161 -18.09 -19.19 5.67
N MET A 162 -17.18 -19.63 6.54
CA MET A 162 -16.78 -18.91 7.74
C MET A 162 -16.22 -17.54 7.38
N ARG A 163 -15.38 -17.41 6.34
CA ARG A 163 -14.92 -16.09 5.87
C ARG A 163 -16.06 -15.24 5.34
N SER A 164 -17.02 -15.81 4.61
CA SER A 164 -18.19 -15.09 4.11
C SER A 164 -19.13 -14.62 5.23
N LEU A 165 -19.31 -15.41 6.28
CA LEU A 165 -20.12 -15.08 7.45
C LEU A 165 -19.39 -14.14 8.42
N GLN A 166 -18.06 -14.24 8.50
CA GLN A 166 -17.17 -13.33 9.24
C GLN A 166 -16.90 -12.03 8.52
N LEU A 167 -17.38 -11.84 7.28
CA LEU A 167 -17.60 -10.51 6.73
C LEU A 167 -18.66 -9.84 7.59
N LYS A 168 -18.27 -9.43 8.80
CA LYS A 168 -18.90 -8.37 9.55
C LYS A 168 -18.85 -7.19 8.60
N THR A 169 -19.91 -6.99 7.83
CA THR A 169 -20.15 -5.74 7.13
C THR A 169 -19.95 -4.68 8.19
N ILE A 170 -18.81 -3.98 8.12
CA ILE A 170 -18.48 -2.94 9.08
C ILE A 170 -19.64 -1.97 8.94
N ASN A 171 -20.52 -1.92 9.95
CA ASN A 171 -21.60 -0.95 9.98
C ASN A 171 -20.92 0.41 9.99
N ARG A 172 -20.82 1.01 8.79
CA ARG A 172 -20.24 2.33 8.58
C ARG A 172 -21.17 3.28 9.32
N ARG A 173 -20.80 3.64 10.54
CA ARG A 173 -21.52 4.66 11.30
C ARG A 173 -21.46 5.95 10.49
N GLU A 174 -22.62 6.58 10.31
CA GLU A 174 -22.68 7.90 9.70
C GLU A 174 -21.91 8.86 10.61
N TYR A 175 -20.81 9.41 10.09
CA TYR A 175 -20.01 10.38 10.83
C TYR A 175 -20.70 11.74 10.74
N LYS A 176 -21.06 12.32 11.89
CA LYS A 176 -21.64 13.66 12.00
C LYS A 176 -20.84 14.50 12.99
N VAL A 177 -20.50 15.71 12.56
CA VAL A 177 -19.92 16.77 13.39
C VAL A 177 -20.68 18.06 13.09
N TYR A 178 -20.80 18.92 14.10
CA TYR A 178 -21.68 20.09 14.07
C TYR A 178 -21.42 21.05 12.89
N GLY A 179 -20.15 21.29 12.54
CA GLY A 179 -19.76 22.22 11.48
C GLY A 179 -18.25 22.30 11.31
N PRO A 180 -17.75 23.17 10.41
CA PRO A 180 -16.32 23.42 10.26
C PRO A 180 -15.69 23.86 11.58
N ASN A 181 -14.44 23.47 11.81
CA ASN A 181 -13.65 23.78 13.01
C ASN A 181 -14.26 23.26 14.33
N ALA A 182 -15.29 22.41 14.27
CA ALA A 182 -15.92 21.85 15.45
C ALA A 182 -15.15 20.65 16.03
N LEU A 183 -14.49 19.86 15.18
CA LEU A 183 -13.64 18.74 15.60
C LEU A 183 -12.49 18.57 14.62
N LEU A 184 -11.27 18.86 15.10
CA LEU A 184 -10.05 18.63 14.35
C LEU A 184 -9.48 17.25 14.68
N HIS A 185 -9.16 16.47 13.65
CA HIS A 185 -8.52 15.18 13.77
C HIS A 185 -7.03 15.33 13.48
N ILE A 186 -6.18 14.98 14.45
CA ILE A 186 -4.72 15.09 14.35
C ILE A 186 -4.15 13.69 14.48
N ASP A 187 -3.16 13.37 13.64
CA ASP A 187 -2.45 12.10 13.68
C ASP A 187 -1.05 12.24 13.07
N THR A 188 -0.20 11.29 13.43
CA THR A 188 1.18 11.21 12.95
C THR A 188 1.40 9.93 12.15
N ASN A 189 1.85 10.08 10.90
CA ASN A 189 2.13 8.96 10.03
C ASN A 189 3.60 8.51 10.14
N HIS A 190 3.80 7.29 10.65
CA HIS A 190 5.10 6.65 10.84
C HIS A 190 5.49 5.67 9.72
N LYS A 191 4.78 5.62 8.59
CA LYS A 191 5.10 4.65 7.51
C LYS A 191 6.50 4.85 6.94
N LEU A 192 7.04 6.07 7.04
CA LEU A 192 8.38 6.44 6.57
C LEU A 192 9.42 6.58 7.69
N ILE A 193 9.13 6.10 8.90
CA ILE A 193 10.02 6.27 10.07
C ILE A 193 11.39 5.62 9.88
N ARG A 194 11.49 4.60 9.01
CA ARG A 194 12.78 3.98 8.64
C ARG A 194 13.76 4.98 8.02
N TRP A 195 13.26 5.98 7.29
CA TRP A 195 14.06 7.07 6.72
C TRP A 195 14.13 8.29 7.65
N ARG A 196 13.73 8.13 8.92
CA ARG A 196 13.55 9.23 9.89
C ARG A 196 12.63 10.30 9.34
N LEU A 197 11.55 9.92 8.65
CA LEU A 197 10.53 10.85 8.20
C LEU A 197 9.22 10.55 8.92
N VAL A 198 8.67 11.59 9.52
CA VAL A 198 7.46 11.58 10.32
C VAL A 198 6.55 12.66 9.76
N ILE A 199 5.34 12.30 9.33
CA ILE A 199 4.40 13.26 8.76
C ILE A 199 3.33 13.58 9.79
N HIS A 200 3.31 14.83 10.25
CA HIS A 200 2.27 15.35 11.13
C HIS A 200 1.13 15.89 10.28
N GLY A 201 -0.08 15.39 10.51
CA GLY A 201 -1.25 15.76 9.72
C GLY A 201 -2.43 16.13 10.59
N SER A 202 -3.20 17.10 10.12
CA SER A 202 -4.51 17.42 10.70
C SER A 202 -5.56 17.71 9.65
N ILE A 203 -6.79 17.30 9.95
CA ILE A 203 -7.94 17.45 9.06
C ILE A 203 -9.20 17.85 9.84
N ASP A 204 -9.94 18.80 9.30
CA ASP A 204 -11.24 19.18 9.85
C ASP A 204 -12.29 18.07 9.60
N GLY A 205 -12.98 17.68 10.67
CA GLY A 205 -13.91 16.56 10.65
C GLY A 205 -15.16 16.80 9.78
N PHE A 206 -15.53 18.06 9.56
CA PHE A 206 -16.71 18.44 8.78
C PHE A 206 -16.36 18.72 7.31
N SER A 207 -15.54 19.75 7.07
CA SER A 207 -15.18 20.24 5.73
C SER A 207 -14.16 19.35 5.02
N ARG A 208 -13.43 18.50 5.75
CA ARG A 208 -12.29 17.73 5.24
C ARG A 208 -11.10 18.57 4.79
N ALA A 209 -11.07 19.86 5.15
CA ALA A 209 -9.92 20.71 4.91
C ALA A 209 -8.70 20.19 5.70
N ILE A 210 -7.56 20.06 5.03
CA ILE A 210 -6.29 19.73 5.66
C ILE A 210 -5.75 21.02 6.27
N THR A 211 -5.64 21.07 7.60
CA THR A 211 -5.22 22.29 8.31
C THR A 211 -3.70 22.40 8.45
N HIS A 212 -2.98 21.27 8.51
CA HIS A 212 -1.55 21.18 8.26
C HIS A 212 -1.17 19.78 7.80
N LEU A 213 -0.08 19.66 7.04
CA LEU A 213 0.53 18.39 6.64
C LEU A 213 2.04 18.60 6.45
N ASN A 214 2.78 18.44 7.54
CA ASN A 214 4.20 18.79 7.61
C ASN A 214 5.05 17.53 7.83
N CYS A 215 6.22 17.48 7.20
CA CYS A 215 7.16 16.38 7.32
C CYS A 215 8.35 16.80 8.18
N HIS A 216 8.66 16.01 9.19
CA HIS A 216 9.72 16.25 10.16
C HIS A 216 10.61 15.01 10.32
N ASP A 217 11.78 15.22 10.92
CA ASP A 217 12.73 14.14 11.22
C ASP A 217 12.55 13.52 12.61
N ASN A 218 11.53 13.96 13.34
CA ASN A 218 11.26 13.61 14.72
C ASN A 218 9.75 13.56 15.00
N ASN A 219 9.36 12.91 16.09
CA ASN A 219 7.97 12.82 16.57
C ASN A 219 7.83 13.46 17.96
N ARG A 220 8.40 14.66 18.15
CA ARG A 220 8.38 15.34 19.45
C ARG A 220 7.08 16.12 19.64
N ALA A 221 6.64 16.23 20.89
CA ALA A 221 5.40 16.92 21.25
C ALA A 221 5.44 18.42 20.95
N ASP A 222 6.59 19.06 21.14
CA ASP A 222 6.82 20.47 20.83
C ASP A 222 6.63 20.78 19.34
N THR A 223 7.12 19.87 18.48
CA THR A 223 7.04 19.95 17.02
C THR A 223 5.60 19.79 16.55
N ALA A 224 4.90 18.74 17.03
CA ALA A 224 3.48 18.55 16.74
C ALA A 224 2.63 19.75 17.23
N CYS A 225 2.95 20.30 18.40
CA CYS A 225 2.27 21.48 18.93
C CYS A 225 2.60 22.76 18.14
N ALA A 226 3.79 22.90 17.55
CA ALA A 226 4.12 24.02 16.67
C ALA A 226 3.28 23.98 15.38
N ASP A 227 3.17 22.82 14.74
CA ASP A 227 2.32 22.62 13.56
C ASP A 227 0.85 22.94 13.88
N PHE A 228 0.37 22.47 15.03
CA PHE A 228 -0.98 22.77 15.52
C PHE A 228 -1.21 24.26 15.74
N ARG A 229 -0.28 24.98 16.38
CA ARG A 229 -0.38 26.44 16.59
C ARG A 229 -0.39 27.21 15.27
N GLY A 230 0.42 26.78 14.29
CA GLY A 230 0.38 27.34 12.94
C GLY A 230 -1.01 27.20 12.30
N ALA A 231 -1.61 26.01 12.41
CA ALA A 231 -2.97 25.77 11.94
C ALA A 231 -4.02 26.62 12.70
N VAL A 232 -3.89 26.77 14.02
CA VAL A 232 -4.78 27.63 14.83
C VAL A 232 -4.68 29.10 14.41
N HIS A 233 -3.48 29.59 14.10
CA HIS A 233 -3.28 30.95 13.61
C HIS A 233 -3.96 31.18 12.26
N GLN A 234 -3.93 30.19 11.37
CA GLN A 234 -4.50 30.31 10.02
C GLN A 234 -6.02 30.05 9.98
N PHE A 235 -6.52 29.04 10.69
CA PHE A 235 -7.90 28.54 10.60
C PHE A 235 -8.74 28.83 11.85
N GLY A 236 -8.14 29.45 12.87
CA GLY A 236 -8.78 29.71 14.15
C GLY A 236 -8.74 28.50 15.08
N LEU A 237 -9.00 28.75 16.38
CA LEU A 237 -8.96 27.73 17.42
C LEU A 237 -10.10 26.71 17.25
N PRO A 238 -9.83 25.40 17.09
CA PRO A 238 -10.88 24.40 16.95
C PRO A 238 -11.66 24.24 18.24
N SER A 239 -12.96 23.96 18.13
CA SER A 239 -13.83 23.70 19.28
C SER A 239 -13.36 22.47 20.06
N ARG A 240 -12.96 21.40 19.36
CA ARG A 240 -12.42 20.18 19.96
C ARG A 240 -11.31 19.61 19.09
N VAL A 241 -10.36 18.95 19.73
CA VAL A 241 -9.29 18.22 19.06
C VAL A 241 -9.40 16.74 19.40
N ARG A 242 -9.21 15.87 18.41
CA ARG A 242 -9.11 14.42 18.57
C ARG A 242 -7.73 13.93 18.17
N THR A 243 -7.11 13.19 19.07
CA THR A 243 -5.81 12.54 18.91
C THR A 243 -5.91 11.10 19.42
N ASP A 244 -4.87 10.32 19.18
CA ASP A 244 -4.69 9.05 19.86
C ASP A 244 -4.09 9.25 21.27
N GLN A 245 -3.59 8.18 21.89
CA GLN A 245 -2.95 8.26 23.21
C GLN A 245 -1.41 8.41 23.12
N GLY A 246 -0.91 8.97 22.02
CA GLY A 246 0.51 9.22 21.79
C GLY A 246 1.09 10.33 22.67
N VAL A 247 2.36 10.18 23.05
CA VAL A 247 3.10 11.16 23.86
C VAL A 247 3.41 12.44 23.07
N GLU A 248 3.46 12.35 21.74
CA GLU A 248 3.59 13.47 20.83
C GLU A 248 2.40 14.44 20.89
N ASN A 249 1.24 13.99 21.35
CA ASN A 249 0.03 14.79 21.41
C ASN A 249 -0.13 15.55 22.75
N VAL A 250 0.78 15.33 23.69
CA VAL A 250 0.66 15.87 25.07
C VAL A 250 0.68 17.40 25.09
N ASP A 251 1.53 18.05 24.30
CA ASP A 251 1.61 19.51 24.28
C ASP A 251 0.41 20.15 23.58
N ILE A 252 -0.16 19.48 22.57
CA ILE A 252 -1.44 19.88 21.97
C ILE A 252 -2.57 19.77 23.00
N ALA A 253 -2.60 18.68 23.76
CA ALA A 253 -3.58 18.49 24.82
C ALA A 253 -3.49 19.60 25.88
N ARG A 254 -2.28 19.91 26.36
CA ARG A 254 -2.03 21.02 27.30
C ARG A 254 -2.48 22.35 26.70
N TYR A 255 -2.06 22.66 25.48
CA TYR A 255 -2.42 23.90 24.79
C TYR A 255 -3.94 24.10 24.77
N VAL A 256 -4.71 23.07 24.41
CA VAL A 256 -6.17 23.17 24.28
C VAL A 256 -6.86 23.17 25.65
N LEU A 257 -6.36 22.43 26.64
CA LEU A 257 -6.95 22.36 27.98
C LEU A 257 -6.67 23.60 28.81
N ASP A 258 -5.51 24.23 28.62
CA ASP A 258 -5.11 25.45 29.33
C ASP A 258 -5.62 26.72 28.62
N HIS A 259 -6.16 26.60 27.39
CA HIS A 259 -6.65 27.74 26.63
C HIS A 259 -7.91 28.36 27.30
N PRO A 260 -7.95 29.70 27.52
CA PRO A 260 -9.08 30.37 28.18
C PRO A 260 -10.46 30.07 27.57
N GLU A 261 -10.53 29.95 26.24
CA GLU A 261 -11.78 29.66 25.53
C GLU A 261 -12.18 28.17 25.40
N ARG A 262 -11.36 27.23 25.87
CA ARG A 262 -11.61 25.78 25.69
C ARG A 262 -11.63 25.08 27.03
N GLY A 263 -10.60 25.26 27.83
CA GLY A 263 -10.56 24.84 29.22
C GLY A 263 -10.67 23.33 29.46
N VAL A 264 -10.49 22.97 30.72
CA VAL A 264 -10.73 21.62 31.26
C VAL A 264 -12.25 21.36 31.37
N ASN A 265 -12.68 20.09 31.35
CA ASN A 265 -14.07 19.63 31.54
C ASN A 265 -15.11 19.95 30.44
N ARG A 266 -14.72 20.60 29.33
CA ARG A 266 -15.60 20.80 28.14
C ARG A 266 -15.53 19.66 27.12
N GLY A 267 -14.59 18.73 27.29
CA GLY A 267 -14.24 17.75 26.27
C GLY A 267 -13.49 18.37 25.09
N SER A 268 -12.66 19.38 25.37
CA SER A 268 -11.88 20.12 24.38
C SER A 268 -10.78 19.28 23.72
N HIS A 269 -10.26 18.28 24.43
CA HIS A 269 -9.36 17.27 23.88
C HIS A 269 -9.97 15.88 24.06
N ILE A 270 -10.02 15.10 22.98
CA ILE A 270 -10.59 13.74 22.95
C ILE A 270 -9.49 12.78 22.55
N THR A 271 -9.03 11.96 23.50
CA THR A 271 -8.14 10.83 23.21
C THR A 271 -8.95 9.57 22.93
N GLY A 272 -8.55 8.78 21.94
CA GLY A 272 -9.14 7.46 21.74
C GLY A 272 -8.31 6.58 20.81
N ARG A 273 -8.75 5.34 20.57
CA ARG A 273 -8.04 4.45 19.63
C ARG A 273 -7.96 5.07 18.23
N SER A 274 -6.83 4.88 17.55
CA SER A 274 -6.57 5.33 16.18
C SER A 274 -7.67 4.92 15.18
N VAL A 275 -8.27 3.74 15.35
CA VAL A 275 -9.43 3.26 14.55
C VAL A 275 -10.66 4.18 14.58
N HIS A 276 -10.73 5.10 15.55
CA HIS A 276 -11.77 6.13 15.66
C HIS A 276 -11.33 7.49 15.09
N ASN A 277 -10.04 7.66 14.76
CA ASN A 277 -9.47 8.82 14.08
C ASN A 277 -9.60 8.71 12.54
N GLN A 278 -10.70 8.12 12.06
CA GLN A 278 -10.85 7.69 10.67
C GLN A 278 -10.73 8.80 9.63
N ARG A 279 -10.90 10.07 10.03
CA ARG A 279 -10.89 11.20 9.10
C ARG A 279 -9.48 11.48 8.58
N ILE A 280 -8.47 11.42 9.45
CA ILE A 280 -7.06 11.63 9.11
C ILE A 280 -6.39 10.32 8.64
N GLU A 281 -6.79 9.19 9.19
CA GLU A 281 -6.32 7.84 8.77
C GLU A 281 -6.72 7.44 7.34
N ARG A 282 -7.59 8.22 6.69
CA ARG A 282 -8.03 8.04 5.30
C ARG A 282 -7.61 9.19 4.38
N LEU A 283 -6.71 10.05 4.84
CA LEU A 283 -6.01 10.99 3.97
C LEU A 283 -5.14 10.21 2.98
#